data_AF-A0A1Q3RLF5-F1
#
_entry.id   AF-A0A1Q3RLF5-F1
#
_cell.length_a   1.000
_cell.length_b   1.000
_cell.length_c   1.000
_cell.angle_alpha   90.00
_cell.angle_beta   90.00
_cell.angle_gamma   90.00
#
_symmetry.space_group_name_H-M   'P 1'
#
loop_
_entity.id
_entity.type
_entity.pdbx_description
1 polymer ?
#
loop_
_entity_poly.entity_id
_entity_poly.type
_entity_poly.pdbx_seq_one_letter_code
_entity_poly.pdbx_strand_id
1 'polypeptide(L)'
;MTITFKVFTCNLPSDKKNNCPKDFEAFELFENIESHEQTFLNEMTYEAVFWRDKINRPSIEEALQLPFFSNIIDSLGERFGDIAAIAYDDEKKVGAAYIRLCEEQNAFNGFIHEDIPIVVIAIKSDYQGRGIGISLMETLFKVAAMHDFPKLSRSVAKDNYALKLYRRVGFSVYEERDDSFLMLREINTFR
;
A
#
# COMPACT_ATOMS: atom_id res chain seq x y z
N MET A 1 8.95 20.06 7.88
CA MET A 1 8.83 18.59 7.94
C MET A 1 9.19 18.10 6.56
N THR A 2 10.33 17.42 6.44
CA THR A 2 10.80 16.88 5.16
C THR A 2 10.50 15.40 5.20
N ILE A 3 9.56 14.94 4.37
CA ILE A 3 9.22 13.52 4.31
C ILE A 3 10.01 12.89 3.18
N THR A 4 10.75 11.84 3.50
CA THR A 4 11.46 11.01 2.52
C THR A 4 10.79 9.64 2.42
N PHE A 5 11.06 8.91 1.34
CA PHE A 5 10.45 7.61 1.10
C PHE A 5 11.51 6.58 0.74
N LYS A 6 11.42 5.41 1.37
CA LYS A 6 12.10 4.20 0.90
C LYS A 6 11.08 3.31 0.21
N VAL A 7 11.41 2.84 -0.99
CA VAL A 7 10.55 1.97 -1.78
C VAL A 7 11.25 0.64 -2.03
N PHE A 8 10.53 -0.43 -1.79
CA PHE A 8 10.99 -1.81 -1.91
C PHE A 8 10.23 -2.47 -3.06
N THR A 9 10.97 -3.09 -3.98
CA THR A 9 10.38 -3.75 -5.15
C THR A 9 10.98 -5.13 -5.32
N CYS A 10 10.15 -6.15 -5.50
CA CYS A 10 10.61 -7.47 -5.91
C CYS A 10 10.65 -7.56 -7.45
N ASN A 11 11.77 -8.03 -8.02
CA ASN A 11 11.90 -8.38 -9.43
C ASN A 11 11.56 -7.27 -10.45
N LEU A 12 11.85 -6.00 -10.15
CA LEU A 12 11.74 -4.91 -11.13
C LEU A 12 12.78 -5.13 -12.27
N PRO A 13 12.38 -5.22 -13.55
CA PRO A 13 13.29 -5.44 -14.66
C PRO A 13 14.40 -4.37 -14.75
N SER A 14 15.63 -4.79 -15.07
CA SER A 14 16.82 -3.92 -15.09
C SER A 14 16.71 -2.75 -16.07
N ASP A 15 16.02 -2.94 -17.21
CA ASP A 15 15.75 -1.90 -18.20
C ASP A 15 14.80 -0.83 -17.66
N LYS A 16 13.78 -1.22 -16.88
CA LYS A 16 12.86 -0.29 -16.20
C LYS A 16 13.55 0.47 -15.05
N LYS A 17 14.48 -0.17 -14.33
CA LYS A 17 15.33 0.51 -13.33
C LYS A 17 16.16 1.64 -13.95
N ASN A 18 16.80 1.37 -15.09
CA ASN A 18 17.70 2.33 -15.76
C ASN A 18 16.96 3.45 -16.51
N ASN A 19 15.71 3.22 -16.90
CA ASN A 19 14.83 4.20 -17.55
C ASN A 19 13.83 4.85 -16.58
N CYS A 20 14.02 4.70 -15.27
CA CYS A 20 13.24 5.44 -14.29
C CYS A 20 13.37 6.95 -14.58
N PRO A 21 12.28 7.69 -14.79
CA PRO A 21 12.38 9.10 -15.15
C PRO A 21 13.19 9.86 -14.09
N LYS A 22 14.17 10.66 -14.53
CA LYS A 22 15.09 11.37 -13.61
C LYS A 22 14.38 12.36 -12.67
N ASP A 23 13.12 12.69 -12.94
CA ASP A 23 12.25 13.52 -12.10
C ASP A 23 11.76 12.80 -10.82
N PHE A 24 12.25 11.58 -10.56
CA PHE A 24 11.92 10.73 -9.41
C PHE A 24 12.87 10.94 -8.21
N GLU A 25 13.38 12.16 -8.00
CA GLU A 25 14.29 12.49 -6.88
C GLU A 25 13.67 12.35 -5.47
N ALA A 26 12.44 11.85 -5.35
CA ALA A 26 11.69 11.81 -4.09
C ALA A 26 11.79 10.49 -3.30
N PHE A 27 12.41 9.44 -3.85
CA PHE A 27 12.52 8.15 -3.16
C PHE A 27 13.69 7.28 -3.62
N GLU A 28 14.16 6.42 -2.71
CA GLU A 28 15.21 5.43 -2.96
C GLU A 28 14.59 4.05 -3.21
N LEU A 29 15.13 3.29 -4.19
CA LEU A 29 14.71 1.93 -4.51
C LEU A 29 15.60 0.89 -3.83
N PHE A 30 14.97 -0.09 -3.17
CA PHE A 30 15.61 -1.19 -2.46
C PHE A 30 15.08 -2.53 -2.96
N GLU A 31 15.95 -3.55 -2.99
CA GLU A 31 15.56 -4.90 -3.43
C GLU A 31 14.97 -5.75 -2.31
N ASN A 32 15.34 -5.47 -1.05
CA ASN A 32 14.99 -6.31 0.09
C ASN A 32 14.39 -5.46 1.22
N ILE A 33 13.34 -6.01 1.85
CA ILE A 33 12.74 -5.47 3.08
C ILE A 33 13.50 -6.09 4.25
N GLU A 34 14.15 -5.28 5.09
CA GLU A 34 14.83 -5.80 6.28
C GLU A 34 13.83 -6.02 7.42
N SER A 35 14.26 -6.73 8.46
CA SER A 35 13.39 -7.11 9.59
C SER A 35 12.73 -5.89 10.24
N HIS A 36 13.42 -4.75 10.33
CA HIS A 36 12.86 -3.55 10.92
C HIS A 36 11.84 -2.85 10.01
N GLU A 37 11.92 -3.00 8.68
CA GLU A 37 10.87 -2.54 7.79
C GLU A 37 9.67 -3.48 7.85
N GLN A 38 9.91 -4.79 7.88
CA GLN A 38 8.85 -5.78 8.00
C GLN A 38 8.02 -5.56 9.27
N THR A 39 8.67 -5.32 10.42
CA THR A 39 7.98 -4.98 11.67
C THR A 39 7.07 -3.76 11.50
N PHE A 40 7.55 -2.71 10.81
CA PHE A 40 6.76 -1.51 10.59
C PHE A 40 5.61 -1.71 9.58
N LEU A 41 5.82 -2.52 8.55
CA LEU A 41 4.79 -2.89 7.59
C LEU A 41 3.68 -3.73 8.26
N ASN A 42 4.04 -4.61 9.20
CA ASN A 42 3.10 -5.33 10.05
C ASN A 42 2.27 -4.35 10.90
N GLU A 43 2.91 -3.36 11.55
CA GLU A 43 2.21 -2.32 12.31
C GLU A 43 1.23 -1.52 11.44
N MET A 44 1.63 -1.12 10.23
CA MET A 44 0.77 -0.33 9.34
C MET A 44 -0.36 -1.17 8.74
N THR A 45 -0.13 -2.45 8.48
CA THR A 45 -1.20 -3.38 8.09
C THR A 45 -2.23 -3.52 9.20
N TYR A 46 -1.77 -3.67 10.44
CA TYR A 46 -2.63 -3.70 11.61
C TYR A 46 -3.47 -2.41 11.73
N GLU A 47 -2.85 -1.23 11.61
CA GLU A 47 -3.58 0.05 11.66
C GLU A 47 -4.57 0.21 10.49
N ALA A 48 -4.28 -0.36 9.32
CA ALA A 48 -5.19 -0.35 8.17
C ALA A 48 -6.41 -1.26 8.40
N VAL A 49 -6.21 -2.42 9.04
CA VAL A 49 -7.27 -3.39 9.34
C VAL A 49 -8.14 -2.91 10.50
N PHE A 50 -7.52 -2.51 11.62
CA PHE A 50 -8.20 -2.09 12.86
C PHE A 50 -8.38 -0.57 12.94
N TRP A 51 -8.76 0.07 11.83
CA TRP A 51 -8.91 1.52 11.76
C TRP A 51 -10.14 2.04 12.56
N ARG A 52 -11.20 1.22 12.68
CA ARG A 52 -12.50 1.60 13.30
C ARG A 52 -12.51 1.45 14.82
N ASP A 53 -11.93 0.37 15.35
CA ASP A 53 -11.94 0.08 16.78
C ASP A 53 -10.62 0.48 17.44
N LYS A 54 -10.67 1.54 18.26
CA LYS A 54 -9.52 2.03 19.02
C LYS A 54 -9.54 1.59 20.49
N ILE A 55 -10.61 0.94 20.96
CA ILE A 55 -10.82 0.62 22.38
C ILE A 55 -10.69 -0.89 22.62
N ASN A 56 -11.32 -1.72 21.79
CA ASN A 56 -11.37 -3.19 21.98
C ASN A 56 -10.60 -3.97 20.91
N ARG A 57 -9.55 -3.36 20.34
CA ARG A 57 -8.69 -4.03 19.35
C ARG A 57 -7.76 -5.06 20.02
N PRO A 58 -7.51 -6.22 19.38
CA PRO A 58 -6.48 -7.14 19.83
C PRO A 58 -5.11 -6.45 19.80
N SER A 59 -4.14 -6.98 20.54
CA SER A 59 -2.74 -6.57 20.37
C SER A 59 -2.26 -6.85 18.94
N ILE A 60 -1.20 -6.15 18.51
CA ILE A 60 -0.59 -6.39 17.19
C ILE A 60 -0.12 -7.85 17.08
N GLU A 61 0.46 -8.39 18.16
CA GLU A 61 0.91 -9.78 18.20
C GLU A 61 -0.23 -10.76 17.96
N GLU A 62 -1.36 -10.60 18.68
CA GLU A 62 -2.55 -11.45 18.49
C GLU A 62 -3.15 -11.30 17.09
N ALA A 63 -3.22 -10.06 16.57
CA ALA A 63 -3.74 -9.79 15.25
C ALA A 63 -2.93 -10.48 14.14
N LEU A 64 -1.60 -10.42 14.21
CA LEU A 64 -0.73 -11.05 13.20
C LEU A 64 -0.80 -12.58 13.22
N GLN A 65 -1.32 -13.20 14.29
CA GLN A 65 -1.59 -14.64 14.33
C GLN A 65 -2.95 -15.03 13.73
N LEU A 66 -3.81 -14.06 13.37
CA LEU A 66 -5.09 -14.37 12.75
C LEU A 66 -4.87 -14.86 11.32
N PRO A 67 -5.50 -15.97 10.89
CA PRO A 67 -5.23 -16.58 9.58
C PRO A 67 -5.38 -15.64 8.38
N PHE A 68 -6.27 -14.65 8.47
CA PHE A 68 -6.47 -13.71 7.37
C PHE A 68 -5.31 -12.71 7.20
N PHE A 69 -4.53 -12.41 8.25
CA PHE A 69 -3.37 -11.51 8.14
C PHE A 69 -2.29 -12.09 7.24
N SER A 70 -2.12 -13.41 7.25
CA SER A 70 -1.16 -14.10 6.39
C SER A 70 -1.37 -13.83 4.90
N ASN A 71 -2.63 -13.69 4.47
CA ASN A 71 -2.95 -13.35 3.09
C ASN A 71 -2.56 -11.90 2.74
N ILE A 72 -2.59 -11.00 3.73
CA ILE A 72 -2.37 -9.56 3.51
C ILE A 72 -0.88 -9.21 3.55
N ILE A 73 -0.09 -9.76 4.49
CA ILE A 73 1.27 -9.25 4.77
C ILE A 73 2.41 -10.29 4.77
N ASP A 74 2.13 -11.59 4.92
CA ASP A 74 3.23 -12.58 5.03
C ASP A 74 4.09 -12.60 3.76
N SER A 75 5.41 -12.70 3.95
CA SER A 75 6.41 -12.70 2.87
C SER A 75 6.28 -11.51 1.90
N LEU A 76 5.85 -10.34 2.38
CA LEU A 76 5.83 -9.12 1.55
C LEU A 76 7.21 -8.81 1.02
N GLY A 77 7.31 -8.59 -0.29
CA GLY A 77 8.57 -8.33 -1.00
C GLY A 77 9.29 -9.59 -1.50
N GLU A 78 8.82 -10.79 -1.16
CA GLU A 78 9.35 -12.05 -1.71
C GLU A 78 8.58 -12.49 -2.96
N ARG A 79 7.35 -12.01 -3.14
CA ARG A 79 6.47 -12.40 -4.24
C ARG A 79 6.59 -11.42 -5.40
N PHE A 80 6.42 -11.94 -6.62
CA PHE A 80 6.37 -11.10 -7.81
C PHE A 80 5.25 -10.06 -7.70
N GLY A 81 5.58 -8.80 -8.01
CA GLY A 81 4.62 -7.71 -8.00
C GLY A 81 4.40 -7.02 -6.65
N ASP A 82 4.99 -7.53 -5.56
CA ASP A 82 4.97 -6.82 -4.28
C ASP A 82 5.81 -5.52 -4.39
N ILE A 83 5.17 -4.40 -4.06
CA ILE A 83 5.80 -3.07 -3.98
C ILE A 83 5.40 -2.45 -2.66
N ALA A 84 6.38 -2.01 -1.86
CA ALA A 84 6.13 -1.34 -0.58
C ALA A 84 6.84 0.00 -0.52
N ALA A 85 6.21 0.99 0.10
CA ALA A 85 6.77 2.31 0.35
C ALA A 85 6.61 2.67 1.82
N ILE A 86 7.69 3.12 2.46
CA ILE A 86 7.70 3.60 3.84
C ILE A 86 8.07 5.08 3.82
N ALA A 87 7.24 5.90 4.46
CA ALA A 87 7.47 7.32 4.68
C ALA A 87 8.26 7.54 5.97
N TYR A 88 9.27 8.42 5.88
CA TYR A 88 10.14 8.80 6.99
C TYR A 88 10.03 10.29 7.28
N ASP A 89 9.92 10.65 8.55
CA ASP A 89 10.19 12.00 9.06
C ASP A 89 11.52 11.95 9.81
N ASP A 90 12.57 12.47 9.18
CA ASP A 90 13.98 12.17 9.51
C ASP A 90 14.23 10.65 9.58
N GLU A 91 14.56 10.11 10.76
CA GLU A 91 14.79 8.67 10.96
C GLU A 91 13.52 7.90 11.36
N LYS A 92 12.39 8.60 11.58
CA LYS A 92 11.18 7.99 12.11
C LYS A 92 10.28 7.51 10.98
N LYS A 93 9.89 6.23 11.02
CA LYS A 93 8.86 5.66 10.15
C LYS A 93 7.47 6.18 10.57
N VAL A 94 6.77 6.85 9.66
CA VAL A 94 5.51 7.57 9.96
C VAL A 94 4.28 7.06 9.21
N GLY A 95 4.48 6.30 8.13
CA GLY A 95 3.40 5.64 7.41
C GLY A 95 3.95 4.69 6.36
N ALA A 96 3.14 3.75 5.92
CA ALA A 96 3.49 2.85 4.84
C ALA A 96 2.30 2.58 3.93
N ALA A 97 2.61 2.28 2.68
CA ALA A 97 1.65 1.79 1.72
C ALA A 97 2.32 0.69 0.89
N TYR A 98 1.57 -0.32 0.48
CA TYR A 98 2.06 -1.34 -0.43
C TYR A 98 0.96 -1.83 -1.35
N ILE A 99 1.36 -2.49 -2.43
CA ILE A 99 0.47 -3.23 -3.32
C ILE A 99 0.87 -4.71 -3.31
N ARG A 100 -0.12 -5.58 -3.50
CA ARG A 100 0.09 -7.02 -3.56
C ARG A 100 -0.91 -7.69 -4.48
N LEU A 101 -0.44 -8.61 -5.31
CA LEU A 101 -1.28 -9.55 -6.04
C LEU A 101 -1.74 -10.66 -5.10
N CYS A 102 -2.95 -11.17 -5.30
CA CYS A 102 -3.45 -12.33 -4.59
C CYS A 102 -4.33 -13.18 -5.51
N GLU A 103 -4.30 -14.48 -5.29
CA GLU A 103 -5.16 -15.45 -5.96
C GLU A 103 -6.56 -15.46 -5.34
N GLU A 104 -7.58 -15.84 -6.09
CA GLU A 104 -8.98 -15.79 -5.64
C GLU A 104 -9.21 -16.54 -4.31
N GLN A 105 -8.59 -17.70 -4.12
CA GLN A 105 -8.73 -18.52 -2.91
C GLN A 105 -8.13 -17.88 -1.65
N ASN A 106 -7.19 -16.95 -1.81
CA ASN A 106 -6.52 -16.24 -0.73
C ASN A 106 -6.83 -14.73 -0.76
N ALA A 107 -7.87 -14.34 -1.50
CA ALA A 107 -8.25 -12.96 -1.67
C ALA A 107 -8.61 -12.28 -0.34
N PHE A 108 -8.31 -10.99 -0.27
CA PHE A 108 -8.74 -10.13 0.83
C PHE A 108 -9.49 -8.91 0.30
N ASN A 109 -9.98 -8.08 1.22
CA ASN A 109 -10.78 -6.91 0.91
C ASN A 109 -10.07 -5.98 -0.10
N GLY A 110 -10.64 -5.88 -1.30
CA GLY A 110 -10.04 -5.14 -2.42
C GLY A 110 -9.81 -5.99 -3.66
N PHE A 111 -9.96 -7.31 -3.59
CA PHE A 111 -9.81 -8.19 -4.74
C PHE A 111 -10.84 -7.86 -5.84
N ILE A 112 -10.36 -7.77 -7.08
CA ILE A 112 -11.16 -7.68 -8.31
C ILE A 112 -10.76 -8.81 -9.25
N HIS A 113 -9.45 -8.99 -9.45
CA HIS A 113 -8.88 -10.03 -10.32
C HIS A 113 -7.41 -10.26 -9.93
N GLU A 114 -6.84 -11.41 -10.28
CA GLU A 114 -5.49 -11.84 -9.89
C GLU A 114 -4.36 -11.00 -10.49
N ASP A 115 -4.64 -10.21 -11.53
CA ASP A 115 -3.69 -9.29 -12.19
C ASP A 115 -3.82 -7.83 -11.69
N ILE A 116 -4.77 -7.55 -10.78
CA ILE A 116 -4.99 -6.22 -10.20
C ILE A 116 -4.52 -6.25 -8.74
N PRO A 117 -3.36 -5.67 -8.42
CA PRO A 117 -2.86 -5.70 -7.06
C PRO A 117 -3.68 -4.77 -6.15
N ILE A 118 -3.83 -5.21 -4.90
CA ILE A 118 -4.62 -4.54 -3.88
C ILE A 118 -3.72 -3.60 -3.07
N VAL A 119 -4.19 -2.37 -2.85
CA VAL A 119 -3.49 -1.36 -2.06
C VAL A 119 -3.85 -1.43 -0.59
N VAL A 120 -2.83 -1.53 0.26
CA VAL A 120 -2.91 -1.33 1.72
C VAL A 120 -2.13 -0.07 2.10
N ILE A 121 -2.69 0.75 2.99
CA ILE A 121 -2.05 1.99 3.44
C ILE A 121 -2.48 2.35 4.86
N ALA A 122 -1.53 2.78 5.68
CA ALA A 122 -1.80 3.45 6.95
C ALA A 122 -0.73 4.50 7.26
N ILE A 123 -1.13 5.51 8.03
CA ILE A 123 -0.26 6.56 8.57
C ILE A 123 -0.46 6.56 10.08
N LYS A 124 0.62 6.68 10.85
CA LYS A 124 0.54 6.89 12.31
C LYS A 124 -0.39 8.05 12.62
N SER A 125 -1.25 7.89 13.64
CA SER A 125 -2.30 8.87 14.00
C SER A 125 -1.80 10.30 14.04
N ASP A 126 -0.63 10.51 14.66
CA ASP A 126 -0.09 11.85 14.93
C ASP A 126 0.45 12.53 13.66
N TYR A 127 0.60 11.78 12.57
CA TYR A 127 1.10 12.23 11.27
C TYR A 127 0.00 12.32 10.19
N GLN A 128 -1.24 11.94 10.53
CA GLN A 128 -2.38 12.06 9.62
C GLN A 128 -2.74 13.53 9.34
N GLY A 129 -3.40 13.78 8.21
CA GLY A 129 -3.80 15.13 7.80
C GLY A 129 -2.67 16.01 7.24
N ARG A 130 -1.43 15.49 7.13
CA ARG A 130 -0.25 16.24 6.67
C ARG A 130 0.14 16.00 5.20
N GLY A 131 -0.73 15.37 4.41
CA GLY A 131 -0.47 15.07 3.00
C GLY A 131 0.35 13.78 2.73
N ILE A 132 0.92 13.14 3.76
CA ILE A 132 1.77 11.94 3.62
C ILE A 132 1.07 10.80 2.86
N GLY A 133 -0.22 10.58 3.14
CA GLY A 133 -1.00 9.54 2.45
C GLY A 133 -1.14 9.79 0.95
N ILE A 134 -1.20 11.05 0.51
CA ILE A 134 -1.21 11.39 -0.92
C ILE A 134 0.15 11.04 -1.53
N SER A 135 1.24 11.47 -0.90
CA SER A 135 2.60 11.23 -1.38
C SER A 135 2.95 9.74 -1.44
N LEU A 136 2.55 8.93 -0.45
CA LEU A 136 2.74 7.47 -0.50
C LEU A 136 2.01 6.84 -1.69
N MET A 137 0.76 7.24 -1.94
CA MET A 137 -0.03 6.71 -3.05
C MET A 137 0.58 7.11 -4.40
N GLU A 138 0.98 8.38 -4.55
CA GLU A 138 1.65 8.86 -5.76
C GLU A 138 2.97 8.12 -6.02
N THR A 139 3.76 7.85 -4.97
CA THR A 139 4.97 7.03 -5.07
C THR A 139 4.64 5.60 -5.51
N LEU A 140 3.63 4.95 -4.92
CA LEU A 140 3.21 3.61 -5.37
C LEU A 140 2.73 3.59 -6.81
N PHE A 141 1.95 4.58 -7.27
CA PHE A 141 1.45 4.62 -8.64
C PHE A 141 2.58 4.70 -9.67
N LYS A 142 3.59 5.51 -9.35
CA LYS A 142 4.77 5.65 -10.18
C LYS A 142 5.51 4.33 -10.33
N VAL A 143 5.72 3.60 -9.23
CA VAL A 143 6.45 2.32 -9.26
C VAL A 143 5.58 1.22 -9.85
N ALA A 144 4.26 1.22 -9.60
CA ALA A 144 3.31 0.33 -10.28
C ALA A 144 3.35 0.51 -11.80
N ALA A 145 3.45 1.76 -12.29
CA ALA A 145 3.60 2.05 -13.72
C ALA A 145 4.91 1.49 -14.30
N MET A 146 6.00 1.47 -13.53
CA MET A 146 7.28 0.86 -13.92
C MET A 146 7.20 -0.67 -13.99
N HIS A 147 6.35 -1.28 -13.17
CA HIS A 147 6.04 -2.71 -13.18
C HIS A 147 4.92 -3.09 -14.17
N ASP A 148 4.49 -2.15 -15.02
CA ASP A 148 3.43 -2.36 -16.00
C ASP A 148 2.09 -2.82 -15.40
N PHE A 149 1.81 -2.48 -14.13
CA PHE A 149 0.49 -2.68 -13.53
C PHE A 149 -0.46 -1.59 -14.04
N PRO A 150 -1.45 -1.91 -14.89
CA PRO A 150 -2.34 -0.91 -15.48
C PRO A 150 -3.42 -0.44 -14.53
N LYS A 151 -3.65 -1.17 -13.43
CA LYS A 151 -4.75 -0.95 -12.50
C LYS A 151 -4.33 -1.30 -11.08
N LEU A 152 -4.91 -0.59 -10.11
CA LEU A 152 -4.81 -0.92 -8.69
C LEU A 152 -6.22 -0.93 -8.08
N SER A 153 -6.46 -1.80 -7.11
CA SER A 153 -7.74 -1.88 -6.42
C SER A 153 -7.61 -1.69 -4.91
N ARG A 154 -8.73 -1.38 -4.25
CA ARG A 154 -8.86 -1.48 -2.78
C ARG A 154 -10.30 -1.38 -2.32
N SER A 155 -10.59 -1.91 -1.14
CA SER A 155 -11.85 -1.68 -0.44
C SER A 155 -11.77 -0.53 0.56
N VAL A 156 -12.88 0.19 0.75
CA VAL A 156 -13.03 1.22 1.78
C VAL A 156 -14.44 1.22 2.35
N ALA A 157 -14.57 1.22 3.67
CA ALA A 157 -15.87 1.40 4.30
C ALA A 157 -16.40 2.82 4.05
N LYS A 158 -17.73 2.98 3.91
CA LYS A 158 -18.38 4.27 3.59
C LYS A 158 -18.15 5.33 4.66
N ASP A 159 -17.94 4.92 5.91
CA ASP A 159 -17.64 5.75 7.08
C ASP A 159 -16.14 6.00 7.31
N ASN A 160 -15.25 5.37 6.53
CA ASN A 160 -13.82 5.56 6.66
C ASN A 160 -13.38 6.89 6.06
N TYR A 161 -12.71 7.74 6.86
CA TYR A 161 -12.24 9.06 6.44
C TYR A 161 -11.35 9.02 5.20
N ALA A 162 -10.63 7.91 4.99
CA ALA A 162 -9.71 7.73 3.88
C ALA A 162 -10.43 7.65 2.53
N LEU A 163 -11.76 7.47 2.48
CA LEU A 163 -12.55 7.58 1.24
C LEU A 163 -12.27 8.90 0.49
N LYS A 164 -12.06 10.00 1.23
CA LYS A 164 -11.69 11.30 0.64
C LYS A 164 -10.31 11.28 0.00
N LEU A 165 -9.34 10.60 0.62
CA LEU A 165 -8.01 10.40 0.06
C LEU A 165 -8.09 9.62 -1.25
N TYR A 166 -8.79 8.48 -1.25
CA TYR A 166 -8.85 7.61 -2.43
C TYR A 166 -9.47 8.31 -3.64
N ARG A 167 -10.58 9.03 -3.44
CA ARG A 167 -11.17 9.86 -4.50
C ARG A 167 -10.21 10.94 -5.01
N ARG A 168 -9.49 11.61 -4.10
CA ARG A 168 -8.53 12.67 -4.46
C ARG A 168 -7.37 12.16 -5.30
N VAL A 169 -6.90 10.94 -5.05
CA VAL A 169 -5.80 10.32 -5.80
C VAL A 169 -6.29 9.52 -7.03
N GLY A 170 -7.57 9.66 -7.38
CA GLY A 170 -8.14 9.19 -8.64
C GLY A 170 -8.78 7.80 -8.61
N PHE A 171 -8.99 7.19 -7.44
CA PHE A 171 -9.81 5.99 -7.35
C PHE A 171 -11.27 6.30 -7.65
N SER A 172 -11.89 5.45 -8.46
CA SER A 172 -13.32 5.47 -8.77
C SER A 172 -14.01 4.25 -8.16
N VAL A 173 -15.33 4.32 -7.95
CA VAL A 173 -16.11 3.18 -7.45
C VAL A 173 -16.24 2.16 -8.59
N TYR A 174 -15.77 0.94 -8.35
CA TYR A 174 -15.96 -0.21 -9.23
C TYR A 174 -17.24 -0.95 -8.87
N GLU A 175 -17.48 -1.15 -7.57
CA GLU A 175 -18.66 -1.80 -7.03
C GLU A 175 -19.05 -1.11 -5.71
N GLU A 176 -20.34 -0.84 -5.53
CA GLU A 176 -20.90 -0.41 -4.24
C GLU A 176 -21.49 -1.62 -3.52
N ARG A 177 -21.06 -1.80 -2.26
CA ARG A 177 -21.59 -2.81 -1.32
C ARG A 177 -22.34 -2.09 -0.20
N ASP A 178 -22.99 -2.84 0.68
CA ASP A 178 -23.83 -2.27 1.74
C ASP A 178 -23.09 -1.23 2.59
N ASP A 179 -21.91 -1.59 3.11
CA ASP A 179 -21.13 -0.79 4.05
C ASP A 179 -19.81 -0.24 3.47
N SER A 180 -19.48 -0.60 2.22
CA SER A 180 -18.18 -0.33 1.63
C SER A 180 -18.24 -0.09 0.11
N PHE A 181 -17.16 0.48 -0.41
CA PHE A 181 -16.90 0.59 -1.84
C PHE A 181 -15.69 -0.26 -2.20
N LEU A 182 -15.81 -1.06 -3.25
CA LEU A 182 -14.66 -1.57 -3.98
C LEU A 182 -14.27 -0.50 -5.00
N MET A 183 -13.02 -0.07 -4.95
CA MET A 183 -12.52 1.03 -5.77
C MET A 183 -11.39 0.58 -6.69
N LEU A 184 -11.34 1.19 -7.87
CA LEU A 184 -10.34 0.93 -8.92
C LEU A 184 -9.67 2.23 -9.35
N ARG A 185 -8.36 2.16 -9.59
CA ARG A 185 -7.54 3.23 -10.17
C ARG A 185 -6.82 2.70 -11.40
N GLU A 186 -7.05 3.33 -12.55
CA GLU A 186 -6.21 3.13 -13.74
C GLU A 186 -4.84 3.80 -13.55
N ILE A 187 -3.78 3.16 -14.01
CA ILE A 187 -2.39 3.62 -13.96
C ILE A 187 -1.88 3.78 -15.39
N ASN A 188 -1.30 4.94 -15.69
CA ASN A 188 -0.66 5.17 -16.98
C ASN A 188 0.71 4.48 -16.97
N THR A 189 0.80 3.31 -17.60
CA THR A 189 2.05 2.57 -17.75
C THR A 189 2.90 3.14 -18.88
N PHE A 190 4.22 2.94 -18.79
CA PHE A 190 5.15 3.35 -19.84
C PHE A 190 5.13 2.31 -20.97
N ARG A 191 4.40 2.61 -22.05
CA ARG A 191 4.41 1.83 -23.28
C ARG A 191 5.60 2.19 -24.17
#